data_AF-A0A964L529-F1
#
_entry.id   AF-A0A964L529-F1
#
_cell.length_a   1.000
_cell.length_b   1.000
_cell.length_c   1.000
_cell.angle_alpha   90.00
_cell.angle_beta   90.00
_cell.angle_gamma   90.00
#
_symmetry.space_group_name_H-M   'P 1'
#
loop_
_entity.id
_entity.type
_entity.pdbx_description
1 polymer ?
#
loop_
_entity_poly.entity_id
_entity_poly.type
_entity_poly.pdbx_seq_one_letter_code
_entity_poly.pdbx_strand_id
1 'polypeptide(L)'
;MNTNQPLTQELVAGTTYRVLIGGYGTATLPTSGDLVIDGPPQSQPCPGDYDLSGNRDGADLATLLSAWATPVGDIDGDGDTSGSDLATLLSGWGACP
;
A
#
# COMPACT_ATOMS: atom_id res chain seq x y z
N MET A 1 3.22 -18.58 27.75
CA MET A 1 2.84 -17.61 26.70
C MET A 1 3.95 -17.63 25.68
N ASN A 2 3.64 -17.95 24.43
CA ASN A 2 4.61 -18.24 23.39
C ASN A 2 4.91 -16.90 22.71
N THR A 3 5.57 -15.99 23.43
CA THR A 3 5.87 -14.66 22.92
C THR A 3 7.11 -14.76 22.03
N ASN A 4 6.99 -14.33 20.76
CA ASN A 4 8.08 -14.08 19.80
C ASN A 4 8.49 -15.21 18.82
N GLN A 5 7.55 -15.98 18.28
CA GLN A 5 7.81 -16.77 17.06
C GLN A 5 7.18 -16.10 15.83
N PRO A 6 7.92 -15.22 15.11
CA PRO A 6 7.41 -14.62 13.89
C PRO A 6 7.31 -15.67 12.77
N LEU A 7 6.22 -15.61 12.00
CA LEU A 7 6.09 -16.30 10.72
C LEU A 7 6.28 -15.26 9.62
N THR A 8 7.34 -15.40 8.83
CA THR A 8 7.63 -14.50 7.70
C THR A 8 7.40 -15.24 6.38
N GLN A 9 6.72 -14.58 5.45
CA GLN A 9 6.42 -15.12 4.11
C GLN A 9 6.51 -13.99 3.08
N GLU A 10 7.26 -14.23 2.00
CA GLU A 10 7.27 -13.36 0.82
C GLU A 10 5.91 -13.40 0.12
N LEU A 11 5.38 -12.23 -0.23
CA LEU A 11 4.08 -12.05 -0.89
C LEU A 11 4.26 -11.69 -2.36
N VAL A 12 3.34 -12.17 -3.19
CA VAL A 12 3.28 -11.90 -4.63
C VAL A 12 2.07 -11.01 -4.91
N ALA A 13 2.30 -9.91 -5.62
CA ALA A 13 1.23 -9.00 -6.02
C ALA A 13 0.11 -9.71 -6.79
N GLY A 14 -1.14 -9.33 -6.53
CA GLY A 14 -2.33 -9.94 -7.13
C GLY A 14 -2.70 -11.33 -6.58
N THR A 15 -1.94 -11.88 -5.64
CA THR A 15 -2.25 -13.18 -5.01
C THR A 15 -3.06 -12.97 -3.73
N THR A 16 -4.14 -13.75 -3.56
CA THR A 16 -4.91 -13.75 -2.31
C THR A 16 -4.28 -14.66 -1.27
N TYR A 17 -3.95 -14.11 -0.11
CA TYR A 17 -3.41 -14.85 1.04
C TYR A 17 -4.47 -15.00 2.14
N ARG A 18 -4.46 -16.14 2.84
CA ARG A 18 -5.31 -16.39 4.02
C ARG A 18 -4.44 -16.58 5.24
N VAL A 19 -4.69 -15.79 6.27
CA VAL A 19 -3.99 -15.90 7.56
C VAL A 19 -4.89 -16.63 8.55
N LEU A 20 -4.35 -17.67 9.20
CA LEU A 20 -5.03 -18.36 10.30
C LEU A 20 -4.30 -18.01 11.60
N ILE A 21 -5.04 -17.48 12.57
CA ILE A 21 -4.52 -17.14 13.90
C ILE A 21 -5.15 -18.11 14.89
N GLY A 22 -4.32 -18.81 15.66
CA GLY A 22 -4.78 -19.77 16.65
C GLY A 22 -3.68 -20.23 17.60
N GLY A 23 -4.07 -20.72 18.77
CA GLY A 23 -3.16 -21.39 19.71
C GLY A 23 -3.02 -22.88 19.39
N TYR A 24 -1.86 -23.45 19.69
CA TYR A 24 -1.64 -24.90 19.70
C TYR A 24 -1.99 -25.44 21.09
N GLY A 25 -3.15 -26.07 21.25
CA GLY A 25 -3.54 -26.70 22.52
C GLY A 25 -5.05 -26.93 22.68
N THR A 26 -5.43 -27.71 23.70
CA THR A 26 -6.83 -28.02 24.05
C THR A 26 -7.51 -26.94 24.91
N ALA A 27 -6.76 -25.97 25.40
CA ALA A 27 -7.28 -24.83 26.15
C ALA A 27 -7.56 -23.66 25.19
N THR A 28 -8.81 -23.18 25.17
CA THR A 28 -9.23 -22.00 24.41
C THR A 28 -8.70 -20.75 25.13
N LEU A 29 -7.42 -20.46 24.96
CA LEU A 29 -6.84 -19.21 25.41
C LEU A 29 -7.04 -18.15 24.32
N PRO A 30 -7.43 -16.91 24.68
CA PRO A 30 -7.41 -15.82 23.73
C PRO A 30 -5.98 -15.63 23.20
N THR A 31 -5.80 -15.75 21.89
CA THR A 31 -4.53 -15.47 21.20
C THR A 31 -4.68 -14.13 20.47
N SER A 32 -3.74 -13.23 20.71
CA SER A 32 -3.57 -11.98 19.97
C SER A 32 -2.16 -11.93 19.38
N GLY A 33 -1.99 -11.17 18.29
CA GLY A 33 -0.70 -10.92 17.66
C GLY A 33 -0.80 -9.82 16.62
N ASP A 34 0.35 -9.31 16.19
CA ASP A 34 0.45 -8.26 15.18
C ASP A 34 0.61 -8.88 13.78
N LEU A 35 -0.14 -8.37 12.81
CA LEU A 35 0.06 -8.67 11.39
C LEU A 35 0.76 -7.48 10.74
N VAL A 36 2.02 -7.67 10.37
CA VAL A 36 2.80 -6.68 9.61
C VAL A 36 2.85 -7.14 8.16
N ILE A 37 2.30 -6.32 7.27
CA ILE A 37 2.44 -6.48 5.82
C ILE A 37 3.36 -5.35 5.37
N ASP A 38 4.58 -5.71 4.97
CA ASP A 38 5.56 -4.78 4.43
C ASP A 38 5.92 -5.23 3.01
N GLY A 39 6.26 -4.28 2.15
CA GLY A 39 6.66 -4.53 0.78
C GLY A 39 7.99 -3.82 0.49
N PRO A 40 8.65 -4.13 -0.63
CA PRO A 40 9.66 -3.20 -1.12
C PRO A 40 9.01 -1.80 -1.21
N PRO A 41 9.76 -0.70 -0.96
CA PRO A 41 9.22 0.62 -1.16
C PRO A 41 8.52 0.63 -2.51
N GLN A 42 7.22 0.94 -2.51
CA GLN A 42 6.46 1.21 -3.73
C GLN A 42 6.92 2.57 -4.28
N SER A 43 8.24 2.82 -4.30
CA SER A 43 8.80 3.84 -5.16
C SER A 43 8.59 3.34 -6.57
N GLN A 44 7.37 3.54 -7.07
CA GLN A 44 7.24 3.98 -8.44
C GLN A 44 8.35 5.02 -8.61
N PRO A 45 9.26 4.87 -9.59
CA PRO A 45 10.28 5.87 -9.86
C PRO A 45 9.68 7.28 -10.04
N CYS A 46 8.37 7.32 -10.23
CA CYS A 46 7.50 8.43 -10.53
C CYS A 46 6.25 8.38 -9.64
N PRO A 47 6.30 8.85 -8.38
CA PRO A 47 5.09 8.94 -7.57
C PRO A 47 4.00 9.72 -8.30
N GLY A 48 2.85 9.08 -8.51
CA GLY A 48 1.74 9.62 -9.30
C GLY A 48 1.70 9.21 -10.78
N ASP A 49 2.59 8.33 -11.28
CA ASP A 49 2.45 7.63 -12.58
C ASP A 49 1.79 6.27 -12.32
N TYR A 50 0.48 6.27 -12.13
CA TYR A 50 -0.28 5.10 -11.70
C TYR A 50 -0.39 4.02 -12.78
N ASP A 51 -0.34 4.40 -14.06
CA ASP A 51 -0.43 3.47 -15.18
C ASP A 51 0.93 2.99 -15.71
N LEU A 52 2.03 3.47 -15.12
CA LEU A 52 3.41 3.12 -15.44
C LEU A 52 3.80 3.46 -16.89
N SER A 53 3.21 4.53 -17.44
CA SER A 53 3.50 5.02 -18.79
C SER A 53 4.84 5.76 -18.89
N GLY A 54 5.45 6.11 -17.77
CA GLY A 54 6.63 6.97 -17.69
C GLY A 54 6.29 8.46 -17.78
N ASN A 55 5.01 8.82 -17.70
CA ASN A 55 4.55 10.21 -17.68
C ASN A 55 3.52 10.38 -16.56
N ARG A 56 3.46 11.57 -15.97
CA ARG A 56 2.35 12.01 -15.13
C ARG A 56 1.43 12.87 -15.98
N ASP A 57 0.31 12.31 -16.41
CA ASP A 57 -0.62 12.97 -17.33
C ASP A 57 -2.10 12.86 -16.92
N GLY A 58 -3.00 13.09 -17.89
CA GLY A 58 -4.43 13.05 -17.65
C GLY A 58 -4.97 11.70 -17.19
N ALA A 59 -4.31 10.59 -17.57
CA ALA A 59 -4.68 9.25 -17.12
C ALA A 59 -4.40 9.07 -15.62
N ASP A 60 -3.26 9.58 -15.16
CA ASP A 60 -2.90 9.54 -13.75
C ASP A 60 -3.75 10.47 -12.90
N LEU A 61 -4.03 11.66 -13.41
CA LEU A 61 -4.95 12.59 -12.77
C LEU A 61 -6.34 11.96 -12.59
N ALA A 62 -6.85 11.28 -13.61
CA ALA A 62 -8.12 10.58 -13.52
C ALA A 62 -8.08 9.47 -12.46
N THR A 63 -6.96 8.75 -12.36
CA THR A 63 -6.75 7.72 -11.34
C THR A 63 -6.74 8.32 -9.93
N LEU A 64 -5.97 9.39 -9.70
CA LEU A 64 -5.93 10.11 -8.43
C LEU A 64 -7.33 10.59 -8.01
N LEU A 65 -8.06 11.24 -8.91
CA LEU A 65 -9.40 11.75 -8.62
C LEU A 65 -10.42 10.64 -8.35
N SER A 66 -10.23 9.45 -8.95
CA SER A 66 -11.08 8.28 -8.66
C SER A 66 -10.83 7.69 -7.27
N ALA A 67 -9.66 7.94 -6.70
CA ALA A 67 -9.22 7.47 -5.38
C ALA A 67 -9.38 8.52 -4.28
N TRP A 68 -10.10 9.63 -4.53
CA TRP A 68 -10.24 10.73 -3.59
C TRP A 68 -10.74 10.28 -2.20
N ALA A 69 -10.12 10.80 -1.14
CA ALA A 69 -10.38 10.42 0.25
C ALA A 69 -10.20 8.92 0.55
N THR A 70 -9.25 8.28 -0.15
CA THR A 70 -8.81 6.91 0.13
C THR A 70 -7.28 6.86 0.18
N PRO A 71 -6.67 5.85 0.81
CA PRO A 71 -5.21 5.70 0.83
C PRO A 71 -4.61 5.25 -0.51
N VAL A 72 -5.42 5.00 -1.55
CA VAL A 72 -4.93 4.42 -2.82
C VAL A 72 -4.18 5.44 -3.68
N GLY A 73 -4.59 6.70 -3.68
CA GLY A 73 -3.96 7.79 -4.41
C GLY A 73 -3.07 8.68 -3.54
N ASP A 74 -2.68 8.20 -2.35
CA ASP A 74 -1.81 8.91 -1.40
C ASP A 74 -0.36 8.90 -1.91
N ILE A 75 0.07 10.02 -2.49
CA ILE A 75 1.41 10.23 -3.05
C ILE A 75 2.36 10.75 -1.96
N ASP A 76 1.88 11.56 -1.02
CA ASP A 76 2.72 12.20 0.00
C ASP A 76 2.83 11.41 1.31
N GLY A 77 2.04 10.36 1.46
CA GLY A 77 2.06 9.41 2.56
C GLY A 77 1.33 9.88 3.82
N ASP A 78 0.40 10.84 3.72
CA ASP A 78 -0.31 11.40 4.87
C ASP A 78 -1.52 10.57 5.34
N GLY A 79 -1.90 9.56 4.56
CA GLY A 79 -2.92 8.59 4.87
C GLY A 79 -4.18 8.67 4.00
N ASP A 80 -4.39 9.72 3.21
CA ASP A 80 -5.58 9.86 2.34
C ASP A 80 -5.31 10.70 1.07
N THR A 81 -5.97 10.38 -0.04
CA THR A 81 -5.87 11.16 -1.29
C THR A 81 -6.60 12.49 -1.17
N SER A 82 -5.86 13.59 -1.26
CA SER A 82 -6.34 14.94 -1.04
C SER A 82 -5.77 15.96 -2.04
N GLY A 83 -5.99 17.24 -1.75
CA GLY A 83 -5.41 18.33 -2.53
C GLY A 83 -3.87 18.36 -2.48
N SER A 84 -3.27 17.78 -1.44
CA SER A 84 -1.81 17.69 -1.32
C SER A 84 -1.23 16.72 -2.35
N ASP A 85 -1.85 15.55 -2.52
CA ASP A 85 -1.47 14.58 -3.56
C ASP A 85 -1.67 15.13 -4.95
N LEU A 86 -2.80 15.82 -5.18
CA LEU A 86 -3.06 16.48 -6.45
C LEU A 86 -1.96 17.52 -6.76
N ALA A 87 -1.57 18.33 -5.79
CA ALA A 87 -0.47 19.28 -5.97
C ALA A 87 0.85 18.57 -6.27
N THR A 88 1.11 17.45 -5.62
CA THR A 88 2.32 16.64 -5.83
C THR A 88 2.34 16.03 -7.24
N LEU A 89 1.23 15.47 -7.73
CA LEU A 89 1.10 14.96 -9.10
C LEU A 89 1.37 16.06 -10.13
N LEU A 90 0.71 17.21 -9.96
CA LEU A 90 0.83 18.34 -10.89
C LEU A 90 2.23 18.99 -10.84
N SER A 91 2.91 18.95 -9.70
CA SER A 91 4.26 19.53 -9.56
C SER A 91 5.29 18.89 -10.50
N GLY A 92 5.03 17.65 -10.92
CA GLY A 92 5.92 16.89 -11.78
C GLY A 92 5.27 16.45 -13.09
N TRP A 93 4.24 17.15 -13.52
CA TRP A 93 3.51 16.87 -14.76
C TRP A 93 4.42 16.65 -15.98
N GLY A 94 4.10 15.65 -16.78
CA GLY A 94 4.87 15.25 -17.95
C GLY A 94 5.84 14.10 -17.66
N ALA A 95 6.91 14.02 -18.45
CA ALA A 95 7.84 12.89 -18.43
C ALA A 95 8.49 12.71 -17.06
N CYS A 96 8.57 11.46 -16.64
CA CYS A 96 9.25 11.09 -15.43
C CYS A 96 10.62 10.44 -15.74
N PRO A 97 11.71 10.96 -15.16
CA PRO A 97 13.07 10.46 -15.39
C PRO A 97 13.38 9.12 -14.71
#